data_AF-A0A0A1TUM0-F1
#
_entry.id   AF-A0A0A1TUM0-F1
#
_cell.length_a   1.000
_cell.length_b   1.000
_cell.length_c   1.000
_cell.angle_alpha   90.00
_cell.angle_beta   90.00
_cell.angle_gamma   90.00
#
_symmetry.space_group_name_H-M   'P 1'
#
loop_
_entity.id
_entity.type
_entity.pdbx_description
1 polymer ?
#
loop_
_entity_poly.entity_id
_entity_poly.type
_entity_poly.pdbx_seq_one_letter_code
_entity_poly.pdbx_strand_id
1 'polypeptide(L)'
;MTTIELAQKATIVANSLRMVDTSFNDFSLALEGSTSKLPFNDTPASFLSLVDLCQSVNTAMRNTLSVYHEAFRALSDSLKKPWEWKEEFSSHTLIKSEQMQQVFNVHTYTCLTKYITSLKNNQQGELRAALDESLVKPFTFVSDRLVSERVKQLQRDYNQPVDTILKLEGKPKMFLPEGIERLMYQVYFSTESMEGVFRQCAGKSEMEQYFKYIGVVDFDLIDGVLACALIKKYIREISEPIWPVELYDQLINITENFGGNLAMWKMKFRGMYNTVPDQNKTFLEYFVPLCLKIVEHKTSKMNVNNLAICVGPAVIRKSAMTEGMFSQYVFLAFTNILTAALDIFPQIQLKFIDSRIKEVCSPSSLYIDTFGKKVSKNKRGAKTPTVMRKLFSDKGLSQAKHRRSVSSLAAESISKQLIPKM
;
A
#
# COMPACT_ATOMS: atom_id res chain seq x y z
N MET A 1 9.69 -5.51 -14.27
CA MET A 1 8.94 -5.18 -15.50
C MET A 1 8.26 -3.85 -15.27
N THR A 2 8.53 -2.83 -16.08
CA THR A 2 7.92 -1.50 -15.92
C THR A 2 6.61 -1.38 -16.72
N THR A 3 5.76 -0.38 -16.44
CA THR A 3 4.52 -0.04 -17.15
C THR A 3 4.84 0.29 -18.59
N ILE A 4 5.99 0.94 -18.80
CA ILE A 4 6.56 1.22 -20.11
C ILE A 4 6.85 -0.07 -20.88
N GLU A 5 7.51 -1.04 -20.24
CA GLU A 5 7.81 -2.33 -20.87
C GLU A 5 6.51 -3.07 -21.22
N LEU A 6 5.54 -3.10 -20.31
CA LEU A 6 4.23 -3.72 -20.55
C LEU A 6 3.46 -3.01 -21.67
N ALA A 7 3.49 -1.68 -21.71
CA ALA A 7 2.86 -0.89 -22.76
C ALA A 7 3.51 -1.12 -24.14
N GLN A 8 4.84 -1.26 -24.18
CA GLN A 8 5.57 -1.63 -25.40
C GLN A 8 5.16 -3.01 -25.88
N LYS A 9 5.08 -4.01 -24.99
CA LYS A 9 4.60 -5.35 -25.34
C LYS A 9 3.16 -5.32 -25.86
N ALA A 10 2.27 -4.57 -25.20
CA ALA A 10 0.89 -4.39 -25.69
C ALA A 10 0.85 -3.73 -27.08
N THR A 11 1.71 -2.75 -27.34
CA THR A 11 1.85 -2.12 -28.67
C THR A 11 2.29 -3.13 -29.73
N ILE A 12 3.28 -3.99 -29.42
CA ILE A 12 3.76 -5.03 -30.34
C ILE A 12 2.62 -5.99 -30.69
N VAL A 13 1.87 -6.46 -29.70
CA VAL A 13 0.72 -7.35 -29.92
C VAL A 13 -0.34 -6.68 -30.79
N ALA A 14 -0.69 -5.43 -30.50
CA ALA A 14 -1.65 -4.67 -31.30
C ALA A 14 -1.20 -4.56 -32.77
N ASN A 15 0.08 -4.25 -33.01
CA ASN A 15 0.62 -4.14 -34.37
C ASN A 15 0.62 -5.49 -35.10
N SER A 16 0.98 -6.58 -34.43
CA SER A 16 0.92 -7.92 -35.02
C SER A 16 -0.51 -8.30 -35.43
N LEU A 17 -1.51 -8.03 -34.60
CA LEU A 17 -2.92 -8.27 -34.93
C LEU A 17 -3.37 -7.48 -36.16
N ARG A 18 -2.92 -6.23 -36.29
CA ARG A 18 -3.21 -5.39 -37.46
C ARG A 18 -2.59 -5.96 -38.74
N MET A 19 -1.35 -6.46 -38.69
CA MET A 19 -0.73 -7.08 -39.86
C MET A 19 -1.51 -8.32 -40.33
N VAL A 20 -1.96 -9.15 -39.38
CA VAL A 20 -2.77 -10.33 -39.68
C VAL A 20 -4.11 -9.92 -40.30
N ASP A 21 -4.78 -8.89 -39.77
CA ASP A 21 -6.01 -8.34 -40.38
C ASP A 21 -5.77 -7.86 -41.82
N THR A 22 -4.65 -7.17 -42.09
CA THR A 22 -4.29 -6.77 -43.46
C THR A 22 -4.13 -8.00 -44.38
N SER A 23 -3.45 -9.06 -43.93
CA SER A 23 -3.31 -10.29 -44.72
C SER A 23 -4.65 -10.97 -45.03
N PHE A 24 -5.58 -10.97 -44.08
CA PHE A 24 -6.94 -11.47 -44.30
C PHE A 24 -7.73 -10.59 -45.30
N ASN A 25 -7.54 -9.27 -45.26
CA ASN A 25 -8.13 -8.36 -46.24
C ASN A 25 -7.61 -8.62 -47.65
N ASP A 26 -6.30 -8.78 -47.81
CA ASP A 26 -5.68 -9.06 -49.10
C ASP A 26 -6.17 -10.39 -49.70
N PHE A 27 -6.33 -11.41 -48.86
CA PHE A 27 -6.94 -12.68 -49.27
C PHE A 27 -8.41 -12.51 -49.70
N SER A 28 -9.20 -11.68 -48.99
CA SER A 28 -10.59 -11.39 -49.35
C SER A 28 -10.68 -10.75 -50.74
N LEU A 29 -9.83 -9.75 -51.01
CA LEU A 29 -9.78 -9.07 -52.30
C LEU A 29 -9.36 -10.01 -53.44
N ALA A 30 -8.43 -10.94 -53.16
CA ALA A 30 -8.03 -11.97 -54.13
C ALA A 30 -9.18 -12.95 -54.45
N LEU A 31 -9.98 -13.33 -53.45
CA LEU A 31 -11.18 -14.14 -53.64
C LEU A 31 -12.22 -13.40 -54.49
N GLU A 32 -12.53 -12.14 -54.14
CA GLU A 32 -13.48 -11.29 -54.89
C GLU A 32 -13.08 -11.14 -56.37
N GLY A 33 -11.80 -10.88 -56.63
CA GLY A 33 -11.25 -10.77 -57.98
C GLY A 33 -11.26 -12.09 -58.77
N SER A 34 -11.39 -13.23 -58.10
CA SER A 34 -11.54 -14.55 -58.74
C SER A 34 -13.02 -14.82 -59.09
N THR A 35 -13.96 -14.38 -58.26
CA THR A 35 -15.41 -14.50 -58.49
C THR A 35 -15.91 -13.70 -59.69
N SER A 36 -15.35 -12.53 -59.97
CA SER A 36 -15.74 -11.69 -61.11
C SER A 36 -15.50 -12.33 -62.49
N LYS A 37 -14.73 -13.43 -62.54
CA LYS A 37 -14.38 -14.16 -63.76
C LYS A 37 -15.22 -15.41 -63.98
N LEU A 38 -16.14 -15.73 -63.06
CA LEU A 38 -16.90 -16.97 -63.07
C LEU A 38 -18.35 -16.77 -63.54
N PRO A 39 -18.93 -17.76 -64.24
CA PRO A 39 -20.33 -17.73 -64.62
C PRO A 39 -21.23 -17.79 -63.38
N PHE A 40 -22.33 -17.02 -63.41
CA PHE A 40 -23.30 -16.97 -62.31
C PHE A 40 -23.95 -18.35 -62.10
N ASN A 41 -23.90 -18.86 -60.87
CA ASN A 41 -24.51 -20.13 -60.47
C ASN A 41 -25.00 -20.05 -59.02
N ASP A 42 -26.32 -20.02 -58.85
CA ASP A 42 -27.01 -19.81 -57.57
C ASP A 42 -27.33 -21.12 -56.83
N THR A 43 -26.69 -22.23 -57.21
CA THR A 43 -26.85 -23.49 -56.47
C THR A 43 -26.08 -23.42 -55.14
N PRO A 44 -26.61 -23.95 -54.02
CA PRO A 44 -25.98 -23.86 -52.70
C PRO A 44 -24.58 -24.51 -52.59
N ALA A 45 -24.25 -25.41 -53.51
CA ALA A 45 -22.95 -26.08 -53.62
C ALA A 45 -22.09 -25.51 -54.76
N SER A 46 -22.44 -24.34 -55.29
CA SER A 46 -21.67 -23.67 -56.33
C SER A 46 -20.34 -23.15 -55.75
N PHE A 47 -19.39 -22.90 -56.64
CA PHE A 47 -18.16 -22.21 -56.26
C PHE A 47 -18.44 -20.81 -55.70
N LEU A 48 -19.48 -20.12 -56.20
CA LEU A 48 -19.89 -18.81 -55.70
C LEU A 48 -20.33 -18.91 -54.23
N SER A 49 -21.20 -19.87 -53.90
CA SER A 49 -21.63 -20.11 -52.51
C SER A 49 -20.47 -20.51 -51.59
N LEU A 50 -19.46 -21.25 -52.09
CA LEU A 50 -18.25 -21.56 -51.33
C LEU A 50 -17.39 -20.31 -51.07
N VAL A 51 -17.23 -19.44 -52.08
CA VAL A 51 -16.51 -18.17 -51.92
C VAL A 51 -17.21 -17.26 -50.93
N ASP A 52 -18.54 -17.14 -51.00
CA ASP A 52 -19.35 -16.35 -50.06
C ASP A 52 -19.22 -16.88 -48.63
N LEU A 53 -19.21 -18.20 -48.45
CA LEU A 53 -18.94 -18.82 -47.15
C LEU A 53 -17.53 -18.49 -46.65
N CYS A 54 -16.51 -18.58 -47.51
CA CYS A 54 -15.14 -18.20 -47.17
C CYS A 54 -15.02 -16.72 -46.80
N GLN A 55 -15.68 -15.82 -47.54
CA GLN A 55 -15.74 -14.39 -47.22
C GLN A 55 -16.43 -14.13 -45.88
N SER A 56 -17.52 -14.84 -45.60
CA SER A 56 -18.25 -14.73 -44.33
C SER A 56 -17.38 -15.15 -43.15
N VAL A 57 -16.67 -16.28 -43.26
CA VAL A 57 -15.70 -16.74 -42.25
C VAL A 57 -14.56 -15.73 -42.08
N ASN A 58 -14.01 -15.24 -43.19
CA ASN A 58 -12.94 -14.24 -43.19
C ASN A 58 -13.37 -12.96 -42.46
N THR A 59 -14.56 -12.45 -42.79
CA THR A 59 -15.15 -11.26 -42.16
C THR A 59 -15.34 -11.45 -40.65
N ALA A 60 -15.83 -12.61 -40.22
CA ALA A 60 -15.97 -12.93 -38.80
C ALA A 60 -14.61 -12.96 -38.06
N MET A 61 -13.57 -13.54 -38.68
CA MET A 61 -12.20 -13.55 -38.12
C MET A 61 -11.63 -12.13 -38.01
N ARG A 62 -11.77 -11.32 -39.06
CA ARG A 62 -11.31 -9.92 -39.08
C ARG A 62 -11.99 -9.07 -38.01
N ASN A 63 -13.30 -9.19 -37.87
CA ASN A 63 -14.04 -8.50 -36.80
C ASN A 63 -13.49 -8.84 -35.42
N THR A 64 -13.19 -10.13 -35.18
CA THR A 64 -12.60 -10.60 -33.93
C THR A 64 -11.20 -10.01 -33.72
N LEU A 65 -10.33 -10.06 -34.73
CA LEU A 65 -8.98 -9.49 -34.68
C LEU A 65 -9.00 -7.98 -34.41
N SER A 66 -9.94 -7.25 -35.02
CA SER A 66 -10.12 -5.81 -34.83
C SER A 66 -10.43 -5.47 -33.36
N VAL A 67 -11.35 -6.21 -32.74
CA VAL A 67 -11.68 -6.03 -31.31
C VAL A 67 -10.45 -6.21 -30.41
N TYR A 68 -9.64 -7.24 -30.66
CA TYR A 68 -8.40 -7.44 -29.89
C TYR A 68 -7.35 -6.37 -30.19
N HIS A 69 -7.19 -5.97 -31.45
CA HIS A 69 -6.29 -4.90 -31.85
C HIS A 69 -6.61 -3.62 -31.07
N GLU A 70 -7.87 -3.20 -31.09
CA GLU A 70 -8.34 -2.02 -30.38
C GLU A 70 -8.15 -2.15 -28.87
N ALA A 71 -8.46 -3.32 -28.29
CA ALA A 71 -8.28 -3.55 -26.86
C ALA A 71 -6.80 -3.46 -26.43
N PHE A 72 -5.87 -4.08 -27.16
CA PHE A 72 -4.43 -4.00 -26.86
C PHE A 72 -3.87 -2.59 -27.11
N ARG A 73 -4.35 -1.89 -28.13
CA ARG A 73 -4.00 -0.49 -28.38
C ARG A 73 -4.46 0.40 -27.24
N ALA A 74 -5.71 0.28 -26.82
CA ALA A 74 -6.28 1.01 -25.69
C ALA A 74 -5.54 0.71 -24.37
N LEU A 75 -5.14 -0.55 -24.14
CA LEU A 75 -4.32 -0.93 -22.98
C LEU A 75 -2.95 -0.24 -23.03
N SER A 76 -2.25 -0.30 -24.16
CA SER A 76 -0.96 0.39 -24.37
C SER A 76 -1.09 1.88 -24.08
N ASP A 77 -2.11 2.53 -24.64
CA ASP A 77 -2.31 3.97 -24.50
C ASP A 77 -2.65 4.34 -23.07
N SER A 78 -3.44 3.50 -22.37
CA SER A 78 -3.78 3.69 -20.96
C SER A 78 -2.56 3.55 -20.04
N LEU A 79 -1.68 2.59 -20.29
CA LEU A 79 -0.45 2.37 -19.52
C LEU A 79 0.61 3.47 -19.73
N LYS A 80 0.56 4.18 -20.86
CA LYS A 80 1.44 5.33 -21.16
C LYS A 80 0.93 6.63 -20.55
N LYS A 81 -0.38 6.73 -20.31
CA LYS A 81 -1.00 7.92 -19.70
C LYS A 81 -0.63 8.00 -18.21
N PRO A 82 -0.55 9.21 -17.64
CA PRO A 82 -0.41 9.36 -16.20
C PRO A 82 -1.64 8.78 -15.48
N TRP A 83 -1.45 8.42 -14.21
CA TRP A 83 -2.53 7.95 -13.33
C TRP A 83 -3.58 9.04 -13.08
N GLU A 84 -4.80 8.62 -12.75
CA GLU A 84 -5.98 9.49 -12.71
C GLU A 84 -6.01 10.41 -11.48
N TRP A 85 -5.42 9.99 -10.36
CA TRP A 85 -5.52 10.70 -9.07
C TRP A 85 -4.44 11.76 -8.83
N LYS A 86 -3.54 12.01 -9.79
CA LYS A 86 -2.54 13.11 -9.79
C LYS A 86 -1.75 13.26 -8.48
N GLU A 87 -1.34 12.15 -7.85
CA GLU A 87 -0.47 12.17 -6.67
C GLU A 87 0.84 12.93 -6.93
N GLU A 88 1.20 13.83 -6.02
CA GLU A 88 2.51 14.48 -6.00
C GLU A 88 3.56 13.56 -5.38
N PHE A 89 4.74 13.51 -5.99
CA PHE A 89 5.85 12.77 -5.42
C PHE A 89 6.61 13.59 -4.38
N SER A 90 7.09 12.89 -3.37
CA SER A 90 8.04 13.41 -2.41
C SER A 90 9.34 13.86 -3.09
N SER A 91 9.95 14.90 -2.52
CA SER A 91 11.33 15.28 -2.83
C SER A 91 12.35 14.31 -2.19
N HIS A 92 11.95 13.53 -1.20
CA HIS A 92 12.80 12.55 -0.53
C HIS A 92 12.90 11.25 -1.33
N THR A 93 14.11 10.78 -1.58
CA THR A 93 14.37 9.67 -2.53
C THR A 93 13.71 8.35 -2.12
N LEU A 94 13.76 7.99 -0.83
CA LEU A 94 13.17 6.76 -0.32
C LEU A 94 11.63 6.77 -0.44
N ILE A 95 11.00 7.84 0.04
CA ILE A 95 9.55 8.02 -0.04
C ILE A 95 9.10 8.04 -1.50
N LYS A 96 9.82 8.78 -2.36
CA LYS A 96 9.51 8.85 -3.79
C LYS A 96 9.60 7.48 -4.46
N SER A 97 10.61 6.68 -4.14
CA SER A 97 10.76 5.32 -4.66
C SER A 97 9.57 4.44 -4.27
N GLU A 98 9.16 4.51 -3.00
CA GLU A 98 8.00 3.78 -2.50
C GLU A 98 6.70 4.24 -3.17
N GLN A 99 6.44 5.54 -3.23
CA GLN A 99 5.28 6.10 -3.93
C GLN A 99 5.24 5.67 -5.39
N MET A 100 6.37 5.74 -6.11
CA MET A 100 6.44 5.30 -7.50
C MET A 100 6.06 3.82 -7.64
N GLN A 101 6.55 2.96 -6.75
CA GLN A 101 6.21 1.54 -6.77
C GLN A 101 4.72 1.29 -6.48
N GLN A 102 4.13 2.00 -5.52
CA GLN A 102 2.71 1.84 -5.18
C GLN A 102 1.79 2.38 -6.28
N VAL A 103 2.09 3.59 -6.80
CA VAL A 103 1.37 4.21 -7.92
C VAL A 103 1.42 3.30 -9.15
N PHE A 104 2.59 2.76 -9.45
CA PHE A 104 2.78 1.82 -10.54
C PHE A 104 1.87 0.60 -10.43
N ASN A 105 1.83 -0.01 -9.24
CA ASN A 105 1.06 -1.23 -8.99
C ASN A 105 -0.43 -0.97 -9.19
N VAL A 106 -0.96 0.09 -8.56
CA VAL A 106 -2.38 0.47 -8.67
C VAL A 106 -2.74 0.86 -10.11
N HIS A 107 -1.90 1.64 -10.78
CA HIS A 107 -2.15 2.07 -12.15
C HIS A 107 -2.17 0.88 -13.12
N THR A 108 -1.18 -0.01 -13.04
CA THR A 108 -1.11 -1.21 -13.88
C THR A 108 -2.34 -2.09 -13.67
N TYR A 109 -2.72 -2.32 -12.40
CA TYR A 109 -3.91 -3.10 -12.05
C TYR A 109 -5.19 -2.49 -12.65
N THR A 110 -5.32 -1.17 -12.56
CA THR A 110 -6.45 -0.42 -13.14
C THR A 110 -6.51 -0.56 -14.66
N CYS A 111 -5.37 -0.41 -15.35
CA CYS A 111 -5.31 -0.55 -16.81
C CYS A 111 -5.67 -1.97 -17.27
N LEU A 112 -5.17 -3.00 -16.60
CA LEU A 112 -5.50 -4.40 -16.93
C LEU A 112 -6.98 -4.71 -16.66
N THR A 113 -7.54 -4.17 -15.59
CA THR A 113 -8.97 -4.31 -15.28
C THR A 113 -9.85 -3.65 -16.34
N LYS A 114 -9.50 -2.43 -16.78
CA LYS A 114 -10.17 -1.74 -17.88
C LYS A 114 -10.07 -2.52 -19.20
N TYR A 115 -8.90 -3.11 -19.49
CA TYR A 115 -8.70 -3.97 -20.66
C TYR A 115 -9.62 -5.19 -20.66
N ILE A 116 -9.68 -5.94 -19.56
CA ILE A 116 -10.54 -7.12 -19.43
C ILE A 116 -12.02 -6.73 -19.56
N THR A 117 -12.42 -5.62 -18.95
CA THR A 117 -13.80 -5.10 -19.02
C THR A 117 -14.19 -4.70 -20.45
N SER A 118 -13.27 -4.06 -21.18
CA SER A 118 -13.48 -3.70 -22.59
C SER A 118 -13.65 -4.94 -23.47
N LEU A 119 -12.81 -5.97 -23.29
CA LEU A 119 -12.93 -7.23 -24.04
C LEU A 119 -14.27 -7.91 -23.80
N LYS A 120 -14.72 -7.95 -22.55
CA LYS A 120 -16.01 -8.56 -22.18
C LYS A 120 -17.19 -7.94 -22.93
N ASN A 121 -17.20 -6.60 -23.06
CA ASN A 121 -18.32 -5.89 -23.69
C ASN A 121 -18.40 -6.10 -25.21
N ASN A 122 -17.30 -6.52 -25.85
CA ASN A 122 -17.18 -6.60 -27.30
C ASN A 122 -17.16 -8.05 -27.84
N GLN A 123 -17.42 -9.06 -27.02
CA GLN A 123 -17.23 -10.47 -27.38
C GLN A 123 -18.51 -11.32 -27.32
N GLN A 124 -18.57 -12.34 -28.18
CA GLN A 124 -19.60 -13.37 -28.22
C GLN A 124 -18.99 -14.77 -28.01
N GLY A 125 -19.81 -15.78 -27.72
CA GLY A 125 -19.38 -17.19 -27.63
C GLY A 125 -18.54 -17.54 -26.38
N GLU A 126 -17.60 -18.48 -26.54
CA GLU A 126 -16.81 -19.06 -25.44
C GLU A 126 -15.98 -18.02 -24.66
N LEU A 127 -15.55 -16.95 -25.31
CA LEU A 127 -14.77 -15.89 -24.65
C LEU A 127 -15.62 -15.06 -23.68
N ARG A 128 -16.91 -14.88 -23.98
CA ARG A 128 -17.86 -14.25 -23.06
C ARG A 128 -18.08 -15.12 -21.82
N ALA A 129 -18.07 -16.44 -21.98
CA ALA A 129 -18.14 -17.37 -20.85
C ALA A 129 -16.85 -17.33 -20.00
N ALA A 130 -15.68 -17.15 -20.61
CA ALA A 130 -14.41 -16.97 -19.90
C ALA A 130 -14.30 -15.62 -19.17
N LEU A 131 -15.03 -14.60 -19.63
CA LEU A 131 -15.08 -13.25 -19.06
C LEU A 131 -16.43 -12.95 -18.39
N ASP A 132 -17.03 -13.95 -17.75
CA ASP A 132 -18.31 -13.77 -17.06
C ASP A 132 -18.27 -12.66 -15.99
N GLU A 133 -19.41 -12.03 -15.75
CA GLU A 133 -19.56 -10.96 -14.75
C GLU A 133 -19.05 -11.38 -13.36
N SER A 134 -19.33 -12.62 -12.95
CA SER A 134 -18.89 -13.12 -11.64
C SER A 134 -17.37 -13.18 -11.49
N LEU A 135 -16.64 -13.32 -12.59
CA LEU A 135 -15.18 -13.36 -12.61
C LEU A 135 -14.56 -11.97 -12.72
N VAL A 136 -15.18 -11.06 -13.47
CA VAL A 136 -14.64 -9.70 -13.71
C VAL A 136 -14.97 -8.73 -12.58
N LYS A 137 -16.16 -8.82 -12.00
CA LYS A 137 -16.65 -7.88 -10.96
C LYS A 137 -15.75 -7.76 -9.72
N PRO A 138 -15.09 -8.83 -9.22
CA PRO A 138 -14.12 -8.69 -8.13
C PRO A 138 -12.94 -7.80 -8.50
N PHE A 139 -12.43 -7.87 -9.74
CA PHE A 139 -11.30 -7.06 -10.18
C PHE A 139 -11.66 -5.59 -10.31
N THR A 140 -12.85 -5.28 -10.86
CA THR A 140 -13.34 -3.89 -10.95
C THR A 140 -13.54 -3.28 -9.57
N PHE A 141 -14.18 -4.00 -8.65
CA PHE A 141 -14.35 -3.55 -7.26
C PHE A 141 -13.01 -3.26 -6.58
N VAL A 142 -12.02 -4.16 -6.71
CA VAL A 142 -10.69 -3.96 -6.12
C VAL A 142 -9.97 -2.77 -6.78
N SER A 143 -10.07 -2.63 -8.10
CA SER A 143 -9.46 -1.53 -8.85
C SER A 143 -9.97 -0.17 -8.34
N ASP A 144 -11.29 -0.01 -8.25
CA ASP A 144 -11.91 1.23 -7.79
C ASP A 144 -11.56 1.53 -6.33
N ARG A 145 -11.56 0.49 -5.48
CA ARG A 145 -11.19 0.64 -4.08
C ARG A 145 -9.75 1.04 -3.88
N LEU A 146 -8.79 0.43 -4.58
CA LEU A 146 -7.36 0.77 -4.48
C LEU A 146 -7.12 2.26 -4.76
N VAL A 147 -7.76 2.80 -5.80
CA VAL A 147 -7.67 4.23 -6.13
C VAL A 147 -8.33 5.08 -5.04
N SER A 148 -9.54 4.72 -4.61
CA SER A 148 -10.27 5.49 -3.58
C SER A 148 -9.56 5.52 -2.23
N GLU A 149 -8.99 4.40 -1.79
CA GLU A 149 -8.23 4.31 -0.52
C GLU A 149 -6.96 5.12 -0.61
N ARG A 150 -6.24 5.06 -1.74
CA ARG A 150 -5.03 5.85 -1.97
C ARG A 150 -5.32 7.35 -1.90
N VAL A 151 -6.34 7.82 -2.61
CA VAL A 151 -6.78 9.23 -2.58
C VAL A 151 -7.16 9.62 -1.15
N LYS A 152 -7.94 8.79 -0.46
CA LYS A 152 -8.36 9.06 0.92
C LYS A 152 -7.17 9.18 1.86
N GLN A 153 -6.14 8.35 1.71
CA GLN A 153 -4.93 8.40 2.55
C GLN A 153 -4.07 9.65 2.27
N LEU A 154 -3.92 10.04 1.01
CA LEU A 154 -3.14 11.22 0.61
C LEU A 154 -3.78 12.55 1.02
N GLN A 155 -5.12 12.58 1.15
CA GLN A 155 -5.86 13.78 1.55
C GLN A 155 -6.00 13.96 3.07
N ARG A 156 -5.47 13.03 3.88
CA ARG A 156 -5.56 13.14 5.35
C ARG A 156 -4.65 14.26 5.84
N ASP A 157 -5.23 15.23 6.52
CA ASP A 157 -4.49 16.26 7.25
C ASP A 157 -4.32 15.84 8.72
N TYR A 158 -3.08 15.55 9.10
CA TYR A 158 -2.72 15.15 10.46
C TYR A 158 -2.53 16.34 11.42
N ASN A 159 -2.74 17.57 10.98
CA ASN A 159 -2.73 18.76 11.85
C ASN A 159 -4.11 19.07 12.45
N GLN A 160 -5.13 18.25 12.19
CA GLN A 160 -6.48 18.39 12.75
C GLN A 160 -6.62 17.77 14.15
N PRO A 161 -7.66 18.10 14.93
CA PRO A 161 -7.87 17.50 16.25
C PRO A 161 -7.89 15.97 16.18
N VAL A 162 -7.41 15.30 17.24
CA VAL A 162 -7.29 13.82 17.28
C VAL A 162 -8.61 13.15 16.94
N ASP A 163 -9.72 13.66 17.48
CA ASP A 163 -11.07 13.14 17.22
C ASP A 163 -11.47 13.22 15.73
N THR A 164 -11.07 14.28 15.03
CA THR A 164 -11.35 14.44 13.60
C THR A 164 -10.55 13.43 12.78
N ILE A 165 -9.26 13.25 13.08
CA ILE A 165 -8.42 12.27 12.39
C ILE A 165 -8.98 10.85 12.60
N LEU A 166 -9.33 10.48 13.83
CA LEU A 166 -9.90 9.16 14.14
C LEU A 166 -11.22 8.91 13.38
N LYS A 167 -12.11 9.91 13.27
CA LYS A 167 -13.33 9.80 12.46
C LYS A 167 -13.03 9.57 10.99
N LEU A 168 -12.05 10.27 10.42
CA LEU A 168 -11.62 10.06 9.03
C LEU A 168 -11.05 8.66 8.80
N GLU A 169 -10.35 8.12 9.80
CA GLU A 169 -9.82 6.75 9.81
C GLU A 169 -10.88 5.68 10.10
N GLY A 170 -12.08 6.07 10.54
CA GLY A 170 -13.10 5.12 10.99
C GLY A 170 -12.72 4.41 12.29
N LYS A 171 -11.84 5.01 13.10
CA LYS A 171 -11.36 4.47 14.37
C LYS A 171 -12.13 5.03 15.57
N PRO A 172 -12.42 4.23 16.60
CA PRO A 172 -12.99 4.71 17.85
C PRO A 172 -12.03 5.62 18.65
N LYS A 173 -12.56 6.41 19.58
CA LYS A 173 -11.80 7.36 20.43
C LYS A 173 -10.71 6.72 21.32
N MET A 174 -10.79 5.42 21.55
CA MET A 174 -9.83 4.64 22.34
C MET A 174 -8.59 4.19 21.55
N PHE A 175 -8.46 4.63 20.29
CA PHE A 175 -7.32 4.33 19.43
C PHE A 175 -6.48 5.57 19.14
N LEU A 176 -5.26 5.34 18.68
CA LEU A 176 -4.40 6.37 18.12
C LEU A 176 -4.62 6.53 16.61
N PRO A 177 -4.36 7.72 16.04
CA PRO A 177 -4.20 7.88 14.61
C PRO A 177 -3.19 6.88 14.04
N GLU A 178 -3.52 6.24 12.92
CA GLU A 178 -2.82 5.08 12.39
C GLU A 178 -1.32 5.31 12.18
N GLY A 179 -0.93 6.41 11.53
CA GLY A 179 0.49 6.74 11.32
C GLY A 179 1.25 6.99 12.63
N ILE A 180 0.57 7.54 13.63
CA ILE A 180 1.17 7.83 14.94
C ILE A 180 1.28 6.57 15.79
N GLU A 181 0.27 5.70 15.76
CA GLU A 181 0.30 4.38 16.41
C GLU A 181 1.49 3.58 15.90
N ARG A 182 1.71 3.56 14.58
CA ARG A 182 2.85 2.91 13.93
C ARG A 182 4.19 3.41 14.44
N LEU A 183 4.40 4.74 14.40
CA LEU A 183 5.63 5.35 14.89
C LEU A 183 5.87 5.04 16.38
N MET A 184 4.83 5.12 17.22
CA MET A 184 4.96 4.82 18.63
C MET A 184 5.32 3.35 18.89
N TYR A 185 4.69 2.40 18.17
CA TYR A 185 5.01 0.98 18.28
C TYR A 185 6.43 0.67 17.83
N GLN A 186 6.87 1.25 16.71
CA GLN A 186 8.23 1.06 16.20
C GLN A 186 9.27 1.53 17.21
N VAL A 187 9.09 2.72 17.81
CA VAL A 187 10.02 3.22 18.82
C VAL A 187 9.95 2.39 20.09
N TYR A 188 8.75 2.03 20.58
CA TYR A 188 8.58 1.27 21.82
C TYR A 188 9.28 -0.09 21.79
N PHE A 189 9.19 -0.77 20.64
CA PHE A 189 9.76 -2.11 20.44
C PHE A 189 11.11 -2.11 19.73
N SER A 190 11.70 -0.95 19.46
CA SER A 190 13.01 -0.87 18.83
C SER A 190 14.08 -1.50 19.72
N THR A 191 14.91 -2.34 19.09
CA THR A 191 16.13 -2.91 19.69
C THR A 191 17.38 -2.10 19.33
N GLU A 192 17.24 -1.08 18.51
CA GLU A 192 18.34 -0.24 18.03
C GLU A 192 18.76 0.78 19.09
N SER A 193 19.84 1.52 18.81
CA SER A 193 20.27 2.58 19.72
C SER A 193 19.22 3.69 19.76
N MET A 194 18.77 4.06 20.97
CA MET A 194 17.90 5.21 21.21
C MET A 194 18.68 6.48 21.57
N GLU A 195 19.99 6.53 21.32
CA GLU A 195 20.78 7.72 21.66
C GLU A 195 20.23 8.96 20.93
N GLY A 196 19.90 10.00 21.69
CA GLY A 196 19.46 11.27 21.13
C GLY A 196 17.98 11.36 20.75
N VAL A 197 17.17 10.31 20.96
CA VAL A 197 15.72 10.37 20.72
C VAL A 197 15.06 11.50 21.50
N PHE A 198 14.09 12.18 20.88
CA PHE A 198 13.42 13.41 21.34
C PHE A 198 14.31 14.65 21.57
N ARG A 199 15.62 14.49 21.77
CA ARG A 199 16.59 15.56 22.01
C ARG A 199 17.23 16.09 20.73
N GLN A 200 17.72 15.20 19.86
CA GLN A 200 18.34 15.56 18.59
C GLN A 200 17.27 15.96 17.56
N CYS A 201 17.65 16.85 16.65
CA CYS A 201 16.82 17.25 15.53
C CYS A 201 17.10 16.33 14.34
N ALA A 202 16.05 15.73 13.77
CA ALA A 202 16.15 15.09 12.47
C ALA A 202 16.17 16.13 11.34
N GLY A 203 16.51 15.71 10.12
CA GLY A 203 16.55 16.58 8.95
C GLY A 203 15.18 17.24 8.69
N LYS A 204 15.12 18.58 8.65
CA LYS A 204 13.86 19.32 8.50
C LYS A 204 13.08 18.91 7.24
N SER A 205 13.76 18.90 6.09
CA SER A 205 13.16 18.53 4.80
C SER A 205 12.64 17.10 4.81
N GLU A 206 13.44 16.16 5.33
CA GLU A 206 13.04 14.75 5.46
C GLU A 206 11.80 14.59 6.35
N MET A 207 11.80 15.22 7.52
CA MET A 207 10.68 15.19 8.46
C MET A 207 9.39 15.77 7.85
N GLU A 208 9.48 16.88 7.11
CA GLU A 208 8.33 17.46 6.40
C GLU A 208 7.77 16.49 5.36
N GLN A 209 8.62 15.77 4.63
CA GLN A 209 8.19 14.77 3.66
C GLN A 209 7.53 13.56 4.32
N TYR A 210 8.15 12.96 5.34
CA TYR A 210 7.54 11.83 6.07
C TYR A 210 6.23 12.22 6.73
N PHE A 211 6.13 13.44 7.28
CA PHE A 211 4.90 13.91 7.90
C PHE A 211 3.79 14.15 6.88
N LYS A 212 4.10 14.76 5.72
CA LYS A 212 3.13 14.95 4.62
C LYS A 212 2.53 13.62 4.15
N TYR A 213 3.32 12.56 4.14
CA TYR A 213 2.93 11.25 3.61
C TYR A 213 2.73 10.19 4.70
N ILE A 214 2.55 10.59 5.96
CA ILE A 214 2.50 9.69 7.14
C ILE A 214 1.42 8.59 7.03
N GLY A 215 0.34 8.84 6.28
CA GLY A 215 -0.73 7.88 6.04
C GLY A 215 -0.43 6.82 4.96
N VAL A 216 0.61 7.02 4.14
CA VAL A 216 0.90 6.19 2.96
C VAL A 216 2.30 5.58 2.93
N VAL A 217 3.25 6.14 3.69
CA VAL A 217 4.62 5.64 3.76
C VAL A 217 4.79 4.54 4.78
N ASP A 218 5.76 3.67 4.50
CA ASP A 218 6.31 2.74 5.48
C ASP A 218 7.35 3.46 6.36
N PHE A 219 7.45 3.02 7.61
CA PHE A 219 8.43 3.52 8.57
C PHE A 219 9.52 2.48 8.86
N ASP A 220 9.49 1.29 8.25
CA ASP A 220 10.45 0.21 8.49
C ASP A 220 11.94 0.62 8.36
N LEU A 221 12.24 1.66 7.60
CA LEU A 221 13.62 2.11 7.32
C LEU A 221 14.03 3.40 8.04
N ILE A 222 13.17 3.98 8.88
CA ILE A 222 13.54 5.20 9.63
C ILE A 222 14.18 4.85 10.98
N ASP A 223 15.13 5.68 11.41
CA ASP A 223 15.76 5.53 12.72
C ASP A 223 14.87 6.07 13.85
N GLY A 224 15.25 5.77 15.09
CA GLY A 224 14.52 6.20 16.28
C GLY A 224 14.49 7.73 16.46
N VAL A 225 15.50 8.46 15.96
CA VAL A 225 15.56 9.93 16.09
C VAL A 225 14.52 10.57 15.19
N LEU A 226 14.43 10.14 13.93
CA LEU A 226 13.42 10.58 12.97
C LEU A 226 12.02 10.19 13.42
N ALA A 227 11.81 8.95 13.87
CA ALA A 227 10.51 8.50 14.38
C ALA A 227 10.03 9.35 15.56
N CYS A 228 10.89 9.60 16.56
CA CYS A 228 10.57 10.45 17.71
C CYS A 228 10.38 11.91 17.30
N ALA A 229 11.12 12.41 16.31
CA ALA A 229 10.95 13.75 15.80
C ALA A 229 9.59 13.93 15.10
N LEU A 230 9.13 12.92 14.35
CA LEU A 230 7.79 12.89 13.73
C LEU A 230 6.68 12.86 14.79
N ILE A 231 6.81 12.03 15.83
CA ILE A 231 5.87 11.99 16.96
C ILE A 231 5.82 13.36 17.65
N LYS A 232 6.98 13.96 17.95
CA LYS A 232 7.05 15.28 18.58
C LYS A 232 6.48 16.38 17.67
N LYS A 233 6.72 16.29 16.35
CA LYS A 233 6.16 17.20 15.35
C LYS A 233 4.63 17.12 15.36
N TYR A 234 4.06 15.91 15.31
CA TYR A 234 2.61 15.69 15.40
C TYR A 234 2.01 16.37 16.63
N ILE A 235 2.54 16.05 17.82
CA ILE A 235 2.06 16.58 19.11
C ILE A 235 2.14 18.12 19.12
N ARG A 236 3.16 18.70 18.48
CA ARG A 236 3.36 20.15 18.40
C ARG A 236 2.60 20.83 17.25
N GLU A 237 2.10 20.13 16.25
CA GLU A 237 1.48 20.80 15.08
C GLU A 237 -0.02 20.54 14.97
N ILE A 238 -0.52 19.59 15.75
CA ILE A 238 -1.96 19.40 15.92
C ILE A 238 -2.64 20.68 16.42
N SER A 239 -3.79 21.01 15.82
CA SER A 239 -4.54 22.23 16.09
C SER A 239 -4.98 22.37 17.54
N GLU A 240 -5.31 21.24 18.18
CA GLU A 240 -5.63 21.16 19.61
C GLU A 240 -4.57 20.34 20.33
N PRO A 241 -3.90 20.88 21.36
CA PRO A 241 -2.86 20.15 22.09
C PRO A 241 -3.38 18.87 22.74
N ILE A 242 -2.46 17.93 22.92
CA ILE A 242 -2.76 16.66 23.58
C ILE A 242 -3.28 16.89 25.00
N TRP A 243 -2.66 17.79 25.76
CA TRP A 243 -3.27 18.31 26.98
C TRP A 243 -4.27 19.43 26.63
N PRO A 244 -5.57 19.30 26.96
CA PRO A 244 -6.58 20.30 26.58
C PRO A 244 -6.24 21.71 27.09
N VAL A 245 -6.44 22.72 26.23
CA VAL A 245 -6.12 24.13 26.56
C VAL A 245 -6.92 24.60 27.76
N GLU A 246 -8.17 24.16 27.87
CA GLU A 246 -9.10 24.51 28.96
C GLU A 246 -8.61 24.02 30.32
N LEU A 247 -7.79 22.96 30.34
CA LEU A 247 -7.22 22.38 31.55
C LEU A 247 -5.78 22.84 31.81
N TYR A 248 -5.21 23.70 30.95
CA TYR A 248 -3.83 24.16 31.09
C TYR A 248 -3.64 24.94 32.39
N ASP A 249 -4.43 25.99 32.63
CA ASP A 249 -4.24 26.87 33.79
C ASP A 249 -4.46 26.13 35.11
N GLN A 250 -5.42 25.19 35.13
CA GLN A 250 -5.64 24.32 36.28
C GLN A 250 -4.43 23.41 36.56
N LEU A 251 -3.84 22.80 35.53
CA LEU A 251 -2.64 21.97 35.68
C LEU A 251 -1.46 22.78 36.21
N ILE A 252 -1.24 23.99 35.67
CA ILE A 252 -0.16 24.87 36.13
C ILE A 252 -0.36 25.27 37.58
N ASN A 253 -1.58 25.68 37.97
CA ASN A 253 -1.90 26.03 39.35
C ASN A 253 -1.67 24.85 40.32
N ILE A 254 -2.12 23.63 39.97
CA ILE A 254 -1.85 22.43 40.77
C ILE A 254 -0.35 22.18 40.91
N THR A 255 0.40 22.39 39.84
CA THR A 255 1.84 22.15 39.81
C THR A 255 2.64 23.21 40.56
N GLU A 256 2.22 24.46 40.50
CA GLU A 256 2.81 25.55 41.28
C GLU A 256 2.63 25.33 42.78
N ASN A 257 1.41 24.98 43.22
CA ASN A 257 1.10 24.84 44.65
C ASN A 257 1.57 23.51 45.25
N PHE A 258 1.57 22.43 44.46
CA PHE A 258 1.81 21.07 44.97
C PHE A 258 2.94 20.33 44.26
N GLY A 259 3.60 20.90 43.25
CA GLY A 259 4.58 20.19 42.42
C GLY A 259 5.77 19.60 43.19
N GLY A 260 6.15 20.20 44.32
CA GLY A 260 7.16 19.66 45.24
C GLY A 260 6.66 18.55 46.18
N ASN A 261 5.35 18.38 46.33
CA ASN A 261 4.72 17.30 47.10
C ASN A 261 3.96 16.36 46.16
N LEU A 262 4.65 15.34 45.66
CA LEU A 262 4.11 14.43 44.66
C LEU A 262 2.83 13.71 45.12
N ALA A 263 2.68 13.40 46.41
CA ALA A 263 1.46 12.75 46.92
C ALA A 263 0.22 13.65 46.79
N MET A 264 0.32 14.91 47.21
CA MET A 264 -0.77 15.89 47.05
C MET A 264 -1.01 16.23 45.58
N TRP A 265 0.07 16.41 44.80
CA TRP A 265 -0.01 16.67 43.37
C TRP A 265 -0.78 15.57 42.64
N LYS A 266 -0.45 14.29 42.89
CA LYS A 266 -1.16 13.13 42.32
C LYS A 266 -2.66 13.15 42.62
N MET A 267 -3.02 13.42 43.87
CA MET A 267 -4.43 13.46 44.28
C MET A 267 -5.21 14.54 43.52
N LYS A 268 -4.65 15.75 43.41
CA LYS A 268 -5.29 16.87 42.68
C LYS A 268 -5.30 16.62 41.17
N PHE A 269 -4.20 16.11 40.62
CA PHE A 269 -4.07 15.77 39.20
C PHE A 269 -5.11 14.74 38.79
N ARG A 270 -5.32 13.66 39.54
CA ARG A 270 -6.32 12.63 39.22
C ARG A 270 -7.73 13.20 39.11
N GLY A 271 -8.11 14.11 40.02
CA GLY A 271 -9.42 14.76 39.98
C GLY A 271 -9.65 15.53 38.68
N MET A 272 -8.64 16.27 38.22
CA MET A 272 -8.66 16.99 36.94
C MET A 272 -8.54 16.05 35.74
N TYR A 273 -7.70 15.02 35.81
CA TYR A 273 -7.47 14.08 34.71
C TYR A 273 -8.77 13.37 34.28
N ASN A 274 -9.69 13.13 35.20
CA ASN A 274 -10.99 12.55 34.90
C ASN A 274 -11.82 13.38 33.91
N THR A 275 -11.61 14.70 33.82
CA THR A 275 -12.32 15.57 32.87
C THR A 275 -11.64 15.70 31.51
N VAL A 276 -10.46 15.10 31.32
CA VAL A 276 -9.77 15.07 30.02
C VAL A 276 -10.59 14.23 29.01
N PRO A 277 -10.77 14.69 27.76
CA PRO A 277 -11.46 13.92 26.74
C PRO A 277 -10.81 12.56 26.46
N ASP A 278 -11.61 11.55 26.12
CA ASP A 278 -11.14 10.16 26.01
C ASP A 278 -10.04 9.96 24.96
N GLN A 279 -10.11 10.65 23.83
CA GLN A 279 -9.07 10.58 22.79
C GLN A 279 -7.73 11.18 23.27
N ASN A 280 -7.78 12.27 24.05
CA ASN A 280 -6.61 12.91 24.65
C ASN A 280 -6.02 12.03 25.76
N LYS A 281 -6.89 11.43 26.60
CA LYS A 281 -6.48 10.44 27.62
C LYS A 281 -5.77 9.27 26.97
N THR A 282 -6.39 8.67 25.95
CA THR A 282 -5.83 7.57 25.17
C THR A 282 -4.45 7.93 24.65
N PHE A 283 -4.31 9.10 24.03
CA PHE A 283 -3.01 9.54 23.52
C PHE A 283 -1.95 9.63 24.62
N LEU A 284 -2.27 10.28 25.76
CA LEU A 284 -1.36 10.38 26.90
C LEU A 284 -0.99 9.00 27.46
N GLU A 285 -1.97 8.11 27.56
CA GLU A 285 -1.77 6.74 28.06
C GLU A 285 -0.91 5.89 27.14
N TYR A 286 -0.78 6.21 25.84
CA TYR A 286 0.20 5.60 24.94
C TYR A 286 1.56 6.33 24.97
N PHE A 287 1.55 7.66 25.09
CA PHE A 287 2.76 8.46 25.02
C PHE A 287 3.62 8.35 26.30
N VAL A 288 3.01 8.35 27.49
CA VAL A 288 3.72 8.20 28.76
C VAL A 288 4.50 6.87 28.85
N PRO A 289 3.95 5.68 28.55
CA PRO A 289 4.73 4.44 28.57
C PRO A 289 5.86 4.45 27.54
N LEU A 290 5.66 5.07 26.37
CA LEU A 290 6.73 5.24 25.39
C LEU A 290 7.89 6.06 25.96
N CYS A 291 7.59 7.16 26.65
CA CYS A 291 8.61 7.95 27.35
C CYS A 291 9.34 7.13 28.41
N LEU A 292 8.63 6.37 29.24
CA LEU A 292 9.23 5.51 30.26
C LEU A 292 10.13 4.43 29.66
N LYS A 293 9.68 3.79 28.57
CA LYS A 293 10.48 2.80 27.83
C LYS A 293 11.81 3.38 27.35
N ILE A 294 11.80 4.64 26.89
CA ILE A 294 13.02 5.35 26.48
C ILE A 294 13.92 5.65 27.68
N VAL A 295 13.38 6.05 28.83
CA VAL A 295 14.17 6.26 30.06
C VAL A 295 14.87 4.98 30.50
N GLU A 296 14.17 3.84 30.39
CA GLU A 296 14.72 2.52 30.74
C GLU A 296 15.73 2.00 29.70
N HIS A 297 15.72 2.53 28.48
CA HIS A 297 16.59 2.07 27.41
C HIS A 297 18.05 2.47 27.65
N LYS A 298 18.94 1.49 27.72
CA LYS A 298 20.36 1.65 28.11
C LYS A 298 21.11 2.72 27.33
N THR A 299 20.82 2.87 26.03
CA THR A 299 21.56 3.79 25.16
C THR A 299 20.90 5.16 25.01
N SER A 300 19.70 5.40 25.55
CA SER A 300 18.96 6.64 25.27
C SER A 300 19.66 7.89 25.79
N LYS A 301 20.34 7.77 26.94
CA LYS A 301 20.90 8.88 27.73
C LYS A 301 19.82 9.89 28.15
N MET A 302 18.55 9.50 28.11
CA MET A 302 17.41 10.31 28.50
C MET A 302 16.95 9.89 29.89
N ASN A 303 16.90 10.84 30.81
CA ASN A 303 16.21 10.66 32.08
C ASN A 303 14.85 11.39 32.03
N VAL A 304 14.04 11.21 33.08
CA VAL A 304 12.71 11.83 33.20
C VAL A 304 12.76 13.35 32.97
N ASN A 305 13.72 14.04 33.58
CA ASN A 305 13.87 15.50 33.46
C ASN A 305 14.22 15.92 32.04
N ASN A 306 15.16 15.23 31.39
CA ASN A 306 15.57 15.50 30.02
C ASN A 306 14.38 15.33 29.05
N LEU A 307 13.58 14.27 29.23
CA LEU A 307 12.37 14.09 28.42
C LEU A 307 11.35 15.20 28.69
N ALA A 308 11.08 15.53 29.95
CA ALA A 308 10.12 16.58 30.29
C ALA A 308 10.47 17.94 29.66
N ILE A 309 11.76 18.29 29.61
CA ILE A 309 12.22 19.48 28.91
C ILE A 309 11.99 19.37 27.39
N CYS A 310 12.31 18.22 26.79
CA CYS A 310 12.25 18.04 25.33
C CYS A 310 10.83 17.87 24.77
N VAL A 311 9.91 17.26 25.51
CA VAL A 311 8.55 16.93 25.02
C VAL A 311 7.42 17.62 25.78
N GLY A 312 7.62 18.00 27.05
CA GLY A 312 6.59 18.65 27.87
C GLY A 312 5.94 19.86 27.20
N PRO A 313 6.72 20.80 26.61
CA PRO A 313 6.18 21.94 25.87
C PRO A 313 5.34 21.61 24.65
N ALA A 314 5.58 20.47 24.01
CA ALA A 314 4.77 20.03 22.88
C ALA A 314 3.42 19.52 23.38
N VAL A 315 3.42 18.76 24.49
CA VAL A 315 2.22 18.12 25.06
C VAL A 315 1.31 19.13 25.76
N ILE A 316 1.90 20.05 26.55
CA ILE A 316 1.19 20.99 27.43
C ILE A 316 1.49 22.41 26.97
N ARG A 317 0.48 23.06 26.37
CA ARG A 317 0.60 24.41 25.80
C ARG A 317 -0.76 25.10 25.68
N LYS A 318 -0.76 26.44 25.64
CA LYS A 318 -1.98 27.24 25.43
C LYS A 318 -2.33 27.45 23.97
N SER A 319 -1.35 27.44 23.07
CA SER A 319 -1.58 27.58 21.63
C SER A 319 -0.52 26.83 20.83
N ALA A 320 -0.79 26.57 19.56
CA ALA A 320 0.16 25.94 18.65
C ALA A 320 1.44 26.77 18.44
N MET A 321 1.39 28.09 18.70
CA MET A 321 2.38 29.09 18.32
C MET A 321 3.02 29.82 19.52
N THR A 322 3.10 29.21 20.70
CA THR A 322 3.75 29.88 21.84
C THR A 322 5.29 29.85 21.68
N GLU A 323 5.83 30.70 20.80
CA GLU A 323 7.23 31.11 20.83
C GLU A 323 7.40 32.06 22.03
N GLY A 324 7.86 31.52 23.16
CA GLY A 324 8.02 32.28 24.40
C GLY A 324 8.32 31.39 25.60
N MET A 325 8.75 32.00 26.70
CA MET A 325 9.10 31.34 27.96
C MET A 325 8.04 30.30 28.36
N PHE A 326 8.38 29.02 28.28
CA PHE A 326 7.57 27.97 28.89
C PHE A 326 7.64 28.14 30.40
N SER A 327 6.49 28.05 31.07
CA SER A 327 6.49 28.04 32.53
C SER A 327 7.33 26.86 33.01
N GLN A 328 8.22 27.07 33.98
CA GLN A 328 8.95 25.99 34.67
C GLN A 328 8.00 24.91 35.20
N TYR A 329 6.75 25.28 35.49
CA TYR A 329 5.71 24.37 35.92
C TYR A 329 5.22 23.43 34.81
N VAL A 330 5.38 23.75 33.52
CA VAL A 330 5.12 22.79 32.42
C VAL A 330 6.10 21.62 32.51
N PHE A 331 7.39 21.93 32.68
CA PHE A 331 8.42 20.90 32.83
C PHE A 331 8.17 20.07 34.08
N LEU A 332 7.93 20.73 35.23
CA LEU A 332 7.65 20.04 36.49
C LEU A 332 6.37 19.19 36.41
N ALA A 333 5.32 19.68 35.76
CA ALA A 333 4.08 18.93 35.57
C ALA A 333 4.34 17.65 34.79
N PHE A 334 5.04 17.74 33.66
CA PHE A 334 5.33 16.56 32.86
C PHE A 334 6.31 15.60 33.56
N THR A 335 7.30 16.12 34.29
CA THR A 335 8.16 15.32 35.18
C THR A 335 7.33 14.54 36.20
N ASN A 336 6.35 15.19 36.83
CA ASN A 336 5.46 14.55 37.81
C ASN A 336 4.54 13.51 37.15
N ILE A 337 4.02 13.77 35.95
CA ILE A 337 3.25 12.79 35.15
C ILE A 337 4.08 11.52 34.92
N LEU A 338 5.33 11.66 34.45
CA LEU A 338 6.22 10.53 34.19
C LEU A 338 6.58 9.79 35.48
N THR A 339 6.95 10.53 36.53
CA THR A 339 7.39 9.95 37.82
C THR A 339 6.27 9.18 38.52
N ALA A 340 5.03 9.66 38.41
CA ALA A 340 3.86 9.05 39.03
C ALA A 340 3.02 8.22 38.05
N ALA A 341 3.56 7.87 36.89
CA ALA A 341 2.78 7.28 35.80
C ALA A 341 2.04 5.99 36.18
N LEU A 342 2.69 5.06 36.89
CA LEU A 342 2.07 3.80 37.33
C LEU A 342 0.89 4.03 38.30
N ASP A 343 0.96 5.09 39.11
CA ASP A 343 -0.12 5.46 40.01
C ASP A 343 -1.27 6.16 39.27
N ILE A 344 -0.95 7.03 38.32
CA ILE A 344 -1.94 7.86 37.62
C ILE A 344 -2.67 7.07 36.53
N PHE A 345 -1.97 6.12 35.89
CA PHE A 345 -2.45 5.34 34.76
C PHE A 345 -2.35 3.84 35.09
N PRO A 346 -3.34 3.24 35.78
CA PRO A 346 -3.25 1.86 36.25
C PRO A 346 -3.02 0.81 35.15
N GLN A 347 -3.46 1.09 33.92
CA GLN A 347 -3.37 0.18 32.77
C GLN A 347 -2.27 0.55 31.77
N ILE A 348 -1.31 1.39 32.19
CA ILE A 348 -0.27 1.92 31.30
C ILE A 348 0.61 0.83 30.67
N GLN A 349 0.86 -0.26 31.38
CA GLN A 349 1.67 -1.39 30.90
C GLN A 349 0.96 -2.22 29.83
N LEU A 350 -0.36 -2.09 29.66
CA LEU A 350 -1.15 -2.86 28.70
C LEU A 350 -1.32 -2.17 27.34
N LYS A 351 -0.74 -0.98 27.16
CA LYS A 351 -0.97 -0.15 25.97
C LYS A 351 -0.18 -0.65 24.76
N PHE A 352 1.06 -1.06 24.98
CA PHE A 352 1.90 -1.68 23.98
C PHE A 352 1.90 -3.19 24.18
N ILE A 353 1.31 -3.91 23.23
CA ILE A 353 1.17 -5.36 23.28
C ILE A 353 2.01 -5.97 22.15
N ASP A 354 3.01 -6.79 22.49
CA ASP A 354 3.94 -7.40 21.53
C ASP A 354 3.23 -8.14 20.41
N SER A 355 2.15 -8.87 20.73
CA SER A 355 1.38 -9.62 19.73
C SER A 355 0.71 -8.73 18.68
N ARG A 356 0.53 -7.43 18.96
CA ARG A 356 -0.04 -6.44 18.03
C ARG A 356 1.01 -5.75 17.16
N ILE A 357 2.31 -5.93 17.39
CA ILE A 357 3.36 -5.25 16.60
C ILE A 357 3.14 -5.44 15.09
N LYS A 358 2.91 -6.68 14.66
CA LYS A 358 2.70 -6.98 13.23
C LYS A 358 1.42 -6.36 12.68
N GLU A 359 0.36 -6.35 13.48
CA GLU A 359 -0.93 -5.75 13.10
C GLU A 359 -0.80 -4.23 12.97
N VAL A 360 -0.06 -3.58 13.87
CA VAL A 360 0.10 -2.14 13.90
C VAL A 360 1.09 -1.66 12.85
N CYS A 361 2.31 -2.22 12.81
CA CYS A 361 3.37 -1.77 11.90
C CYS A 361 3.12 -2.19 10.45
N SER A 362 2.44 -3.31 10.21
CA SER A 362 2.12 -3.80 8.87
C SER A 362 0.63 -4.17 8.77
N PRO A 363 -0.28 -3.18 8.88
CA PRO A 363 -1.71 -3.44 8.92
C PRO A 363 -2.16 -4.05 7.59
N SER A 364 -3.03 -5.06 7.65
CA SER A 364 -3.64 -5.59 6.43
C SER A 364 -4.41 -4.46 5.75
N SER A 365 -4.11 -4.26 4.47
CA SER A 365 -4.75 -3.29 3.60
C SER A 365 -5.08 -3.96 2.28
N LEU A 366 -6.05 -3.40 1.55
CA LEU A 366 -6.38 -3.91 0.23
C LEU A 366 -5.14 -3.93 -0.69
N TYR A 367 -4.28 -2.92 -0.57
CA TYR A 367 -3.03 -2.86 -1.29
C TYR A 367 -2.11 -4.04 -0.95
N ILE A 368 -1.88 -4.32 0.34
CA ILE A 368 -1.04 -5.45 0.77
C ILE A 368 -1.66 -6.79 0.40
N ASP A 369 -2.98 -6.94 0.49
CA ASP A 369 -3.66 -8.19 0.11
C ASP A 369 -3.58 -8.45 -1.41
N THR A 370 -3.50 -7.38 -2.21
CA THR A 370 -3.42 -7.45 -3.68
C THR A 370 -1.99 -7.65 -4.18
N PHE A 371 -1.03 -6.91 -3.63
CA PHE A 371 0.36 -6.85 -4.15
C PHE A 371 1.40 -7.45 -3.19
N GLY A 372 1.06 -7.66 -1.93
CA GLY A 372 1.96 -8.20 -0.93
C GLY A 372 2.30 -9.67 -1.20
N LYS A 373 3.54 -10.05 -0.87
CA LYS A 373 3.96 -11.45 -0.92
C LYS A 373 3.17 -12.23 0.12
N LYS A 374 2.27 -13.12 -0.31
CA LYS A 374 1.66 -14.09 0.60
C LYS A 374 2.77 -14.94 1.21
N VAL A 375 3.03 -14.75 2.50
CA VAL A 375 3.78 -15.73 3.29
C VAL A 375 2.95 -17.01 3.23
N SER A 376 3.45 -18.01 2.50
CA SER A 376 2.82 -19.32 2.40
C SER A 376 2.70 -19.90 3.81
N LYS A 377 1.55 -19.69 4.47
CA LYS A 377 1.13 -20.54 5.56
C LYS A 377 0.96 -21.91 4.93
N ASN A 378 1.79 -22.88 5.35
CA ASN A 378 1.66 -24.28 4.99
C ASN A 378 0.17 -24.66 4.94
N LYS A 379 -0.31 -24.99 3.74
CA LYS A 379 -1.69 -25.42 3.50
C LYS A 379 -1.94 -26.69 4.32
N ARG A 380 -2.63 -26.56 5.45
CA ARG A 380 -3.53 -27.62 5.90
C ARG A 380 -4.85 -27.40 5.19
N GLY A 381 -5.13 -28.31 4.25
CA GLY A 381 -6.47 -28.66 3.75
C GLY A 381 -7.42 -27.52 3.42
N ALA A 382 -7.23 -26.89 2.26
CA ALA A 382 -8.34 -26.22 1.57
C ALA A 382 -8.34 -26.70 0.12
N LYS A 383 -9.37 -27.48 -0.23
CA LYS A 383 -9.63 -27.98 -1.57
C LYS A 383 -9.75 -26.80 -2.53
N THR A 384 -8.88 -26.75 -3.52
CA THR A 384 -9.02 -25.87 -4.69
C THR A 384 -10.30 -26.23 -5.44
N PRO A 385 -11.11 -25.26 -5.93
CA PRO A 385 -12.20 -25.57 -6.85
C PRO A 385 -11.61 -26.11 -8.16
N THR A 386 -11.95 -27.36 -8.45
CA THR A 386 -11.58 -28.07 -9.67
C THR A 386 -12.39 -27.52 -10.85
N VAL A 387 -11.94 -26.44 -11.51
CA VAL A 387 -12.55 -26.03 -12.79
C VAL A 387 -11.51 -25.74 -13.90
N MET A 388 -10.25 -25.42 -13.59
CA MET A 388 -9.21 -25.19 -14.62
C MET A 388 -8.32 -26.40 -14.90
N ARG A 389 -8.90 -27.58 -15.21
CA ARG A 389 -8.11 -28.72 -15.71
C ARG A 389 -8.72 -29.48 -16.90
N LYS A 390 -9.82 -28.99 -17.49
CA LYS A 390 -10.52 -29.69 -18.58
C LYS A 390 -10.43 -29.06 -19.97
N LEU A 391 -9.65 -27.99 -20.16
CA LEU A 391 -9.54 -27.33 -21.48
C LEU A 391 -8.33 -27.79 -22.33
N PHE A 392 -7.44 -28.65 -21.79
CA PHE A 392 -6.31 -29.19 -22.55
C PHE A 392 -6.01 -30.66 -22.17
N SER A 393 -6.99 -31.55 -22.34
CA SER A 393 -6.73 -32.97 -22.56
C SER A 393 -8.02 -33.64 -23.04
N ASP A 394 -8.19 -33.75 -24.35
CA ASP A 394 -8.76 -34.93 -25.02
C ASP A 394 -9.06 -34.61 -26.48
N LYS A 395 -8.08 -34.88 -27.36
CA LYS A 395 -8.33 -35.58 -28.62
C LYS A 395 -7.16 -36.52 -28.86
N GLY A 396 -7.46 -37.82 -28.76
CA GLY A 396 -6.53 -38.88 -29.02
C GLY A 396 -6.12 -38.93 -30.49
N LEU A 397 -4.86 -39.25 -30.73
CA LEU A 397 -4.45 -40.03 -31.88
C LEU A 397 -3.76 -41.29 -31.36
N SER A 398 -4.50 -42.39 -31.41
CA SER A 398 -3.94 -43.72 -31.51
C SER A 398 -3.28 -43.85 -32.87
N GLN A 399 -2.00 -44.23 -32.94
CA GLN A 399 -1.60 -45.46 -33.65
C GLN A 399 -0.10 -45.76 -33.51
N ALA A 400 0.14 -47.05 -33.29
CA ALA A 400 1.23 -47.87 -33.78
C ALA A 400 2.67 -47.65 -33.28
N LYS A 401 3.02 -48.56 -32.36
CA LYS A 401 4.36 -49.12 -32.13
C LYS A 401 5.05 -49.48 -33.46
N HIS A 402 6.31 -49.06 -33.63
CA HIS A 402 7.30 -49.89 -34.28
C HIS A 402 8.70 -49.72 -33.66
N ARG A 403 9.25 -50.86 -33.24
CA ARG A 403 10.63 -51.08 -32.81
C ARG A 403 11.64 -50.62 -33.87
N ARG A 404 12.78 -50.07 -33.44
CA ARG A 404 14.12 -50.60 -33.78
C ARG A 404 15.21 -49.94 -32.92
N SER A 405 16.03 -50.80 -32.32
CA SER A 405 17.28 -50.56 -31.61
C SER A 405 18.46 -50.41 -32.58
N VAL A 406 19.43 -49.54 -32.28
CA VAL A 406 20.90 -49.66 -32.56
C VAL A 406 21.57 -48.64 -31.60
N SER A 407 22.30 -49.01 -30.53
CA SER A 407 23.79 -49.11 -30.41
C SER A 407 24.55 -48.08 -31.29
N SER A 408 25.65 -47.41 -30.94
CA SER A 408 26.74 -47.51 -29.95
C SER A 408 27.80 -46.44 -30.32
N LEU A 409 28.71 -46.09 -29.40
CA LEU A 409 30.07 -45.52 -29.64
C LEU A 409 30.11 -44.05 -30.14
N ALA A 410 31.05 -43.17 -29.80
CA ALA A 410 32.29 -43.16 -29.02
C ALA A 410 32.55 -41.69 -28.55
N ALA A 411 33.06 -41.47 -27.34
CA ALA A 411 34.39 -40.91 -27.04
C ALA A 411 34.82 -39.66 -27.84
N GLU A 412 35.01 -38.52 -27.17
CA GLU A 412 36.35 -37.94 -26.99
C GLU A 412 36.36 -36.78 -25.98
N SER A 413 37.34 -36.84 -25.09
CA SER A 413 37.71 -35.88 -24.06
C SER A 413 38.45 -34.68 -24.65
N ILE A 414 38.22 -33.46 -24.17
CA ILE A 414 39.31 -32.50 -23.92
C ILE A 414 39.07 -31.76 -22.60
N SER A 415 40.15 -31.75 -21.81
CA SER A 415 40.31 -31.36 -20.42
C SER A 415 40.64 -29.87 -20.20
N LYS A 416 40.70 -29.53 -18.90
CA LYS A 416 41.47 -28.46 -18.21
C LYS A 416 40.68 -27.18 -17.95
N GLN A 417 40.22 -27.01 -16.71
CA GLN A 417 40.94 -26.54 -15.50
C GLN A 417 40.89 -25.02 -15.42
N LEU A 418 40.21 -24.49 -14.41
CA LEU A 418 40.60 -23.25 -13.73
C LEU A 418 40.15 -23.32 -12.25
N ILE A 419 41.14 -23.01 -11.41
CA ILE A 419 41.25 -23.12 -9.96
C ILE A 419 40.46 -21.98 -9.28
N PRO A 420 39.90 -22.16 -8.06
CA PRO A 420 39.25 -21.09 -7.31
C PRO A 420 40.28 -20.27 -6.51
N LYS A 421 40.04 -18.96 -6.36
CA LYS A 421 40.72 -18.14 -5.35
C LYS A 421 39.70 -17.53 -4.40
N MET A 422 40.17 -17.49 -3.16
CA MET A 422 39.61 -16.94 -1.93
C MET A 422 39.05 -15.53 -2.07
#